data_AF-A0A076L472-F1
#
_entry.id   AF-A0A076L472-F1
#
_cell.length_a   1.000
_cell.length_b   1.000
_cell.length_c   1.000
_cell.angle_alpha   90.00
_cell.angle_beta   90.00
_cell.angle_gamma   90.00
#
_symmetry.space_group_name_H-M   'P 1'
#
loop_
_entity.id
_entity.type
_entity.pdbx_description
1 polymer ?
#
loop_
_entity_poly.entity_id
_entity_poly.type
_entity_poly.pdbx_seq_one_letter_code
_entity_poly.pdbx_strand_id
1 'polypeptide(L)'
;GVTILIGGKRTLKIGDLMGTVVVPFMKLETEEDHERIVEMAEEIIDFWAENGLEHERTGEMIERIGLVNFLEGIGIDVDPHMVNYPRQSSYVRMDGWDEEAEKWFEKKREQKQAASA
;
A
#
# COMPACT_ATOMS: atom_id res chain seq x y z
N GLY A 1 -7.58 18.88 -15.00
CA GLY A 1 -6.99 17.75 -14.27
C GLY A 1 -7.43 17.77 -12.83
N VAL A 2 -7.21 16.67 -12.11
CA VAL A 2 -7.61 16.47 -10.71
C VAL A 2 -6.53 15.75 -9.92
N THR A 3 -6.57 15.90 -8.59
CA THR A 3 -5.88 15.04 -7.62
C THR A 3 -6.92 14.16 -6.97
N ILE A 4 -6.65 12.86 -6.84
CA ILE A 4 -7.60 11.92 -6.24
C ILE A 4 -7.11 11.53 -4.85
N LEU A 5 -7.98 11.72 -3.87
CA LEU A 5 -7.74 11.40 -2.47
C LEU A 5 -8.75 10.37 -1.98
N ILE A 6 -8.28 9.35 -1.27
CA ILE A 6 -9.08 8.20 -0.83
C ILE A 6 -9.04 8.05 0.68
N GLY A 7 -10.12 7.52 1.26
CA GLY A 7 -10.16 7.15 2.69
C GLY A 7 -10.75 8.21 3.62
N GLY A 8 -11.24 9.33 3.09
CA GLY A 8 -11.92 10.35 3.89
C GLY A 8 -13.18 9.80 4.57
N LYS A 9 -13.30 9.99 5.89
CA LYS A 9 -14.42 9.48 6.70
C LYS A 9 -14.62 10.24 8.01
N ARG A 10 -15.77 10.00 8.65
CA ARG A 10 -16.12 10.55 9.98
C ARG A 10 -16.04 9.49 11.08
N THR A 11 -16.10 9.94 12.32
CA THR A 11 -15.52 9.41 13.57
C THR A 11 -15.59 7.90 13.82
N LEU A 12 -16.64 7.19 13.44
CA LEU A 12 -16.78 5.77 13.76
C LEU A 12 -16.02 4.90 12.75
N LYS A 13 -15.15 3.95 13.15
CA LYS A 13 -14.71 3.57 14.51
C LYS A 13 -13.36 4.18 14.96
N ILE A 14 -12.40 4.38 14.06
CA ILE A 14 -11.01 4.78 14.43
C ILE A 14 -10.75 6.30 14.45
N GLY A 15 -11.79 7.12 14.32
CA GLY A 15 -11.68 8.58 14.23
C GLY A 15 -11.99 9.13 12.84
N ASP A 16 -11.87 10.47 12.73
CA ASP A 16 -12.03 11.20 11.48
C ASP A 16 -10.75 11.09 10.65
N LEU A 17 -10.91 10.84 9.35
CA LEU A 17 -9.79 10.81 8.40
C LEU A 17 -10.08 11.79 7.27
N MET A 18 -9.05 12.54 6.87
CA MET A 18 -9.01 13.20 5.57
C MET A 18 -8.55 12.18 4.52
N GLY A 19 -8.81 12.48 3.25
CA GLY A 19 -8.32 11.61 2.17
C GLY A 19 -6.80 11.64 2.07
N THR A 20 -6.21 10.49 1.75
CA THR A 20 -4.80 10.32 1.39
C THR A 20 -4.66 10.45 -0.12
N VAL A 21 -3.64 11.19 -0.59
CA VAL A 21 -3.35 11.33 -2.02
C VAL A 21 -2.96 9.97 -2.59
N VAL A 22 -3.74 9.49 -3.56
CA VAL A 22 -3.49 8.25 -4.32
C VAL A 22 -3.07 8.56 -5.75
N VAL A 23 -3.66 9.61 -6.34
CA VAL A 23 -3.24 10.11 -7.66
C VAL A 23 -2.88 11.58 -7.53
N PRO A 24 -1.58 11.94 -7.58
CA PRO A 24 -1.15 13.34 -7.45
C PRO A 24 -1.75 14.25 -8.54
N PHE A 25 -1.81 13.75 -9.77
CA PHE A 25 -2.42 14.47 -10.90
C PHE A 25 -2.91 13.51 -11.99
N MET A 26 -4.14 13.72 -12.44
CA MET A 26 -4.73 13.08 -13.62
C MET A 26 -5.31 14.15 -14.52
N LYS A 27 -5.09 14.05 -15.84
CA LYS A 27 -5.77 14.93 -16.80
C LYS A 27 -7.26 14.59 -16.86
N LEU A 28 -8.11 15.56 -17.19
CA LEU A 28 -9.55 15.36 -17.31
C LEU A 28 -10.06 16.29 -18.41
N GLU A 29 -9.80 15.89 -19.65
CA GLU A 29 -10.21 16.62 -20.85
C GLU A 29 -10.93 15.73 -21.86
N THR A 30 -10.67 14.42 -21.85
CA THR A 30 -11.23 13.45 -22.81
C THR A 30 -12.16 12.46 -22.11
N GLU A 31 -13.03 11.78 -22.87
CA GLU A 31 -13.87 10.71 -22.33
C GLU A 31 -13.04 9.58 -21.71
N GLU A 32 -11.90 9.23 -22.33
CA GLU A 32 -10.94 8.24 -21.81
C GLU A 32 -10.39 8.63 -20.43
N ASP A 33 -10.16 9.93 -20.17
CA ASP A 33 -9.76 10.39 -18.83
C ASP A 33 -10.86 10.15 -17.79
N HIS A 34 -12.14 10.26 -18.18
CA HIS A 34 -13.27 9.98 -17.31
C HIS A 34 -13.47 8.47 -17.08
N GLU A 35 -13.35 7.66 -18.14
CA GLU A 35 -13.38 6.20 -18.05
C GLU A 35 -12.29 5.68 -17.10
N ARG A 36 -11.08 6.25 -17.17
CA ARG A 36 -9.98 5.90 -16.27
C ARG A 36 -10.30 6.13 -14.79
N ILE A 37 -11.09 7.15 -14.45
CA ILE A 37 -11.54 7.37 -13.07
C ILE A 37 -12.55 6.29 -12.65
N VAL A 38 -13.45 5.92 -13.55
CA VAL A 38 -14.46 4.89 -13.30
C VAL A 38 -13.79 3.54 -13.09
N GLU A 39 -12.89 3.14 -13.98
CA GLU A 39 -12.10 1.90 -13.87
C GLU A 39 -11.34 1.86 -12.54
N MET A 40 -10.66 2.94 -12.17
CA MET A 40 -9.96 3.01 -10.89
C MET A 40 -10.92 2.91 -9.69
N ALA A 41 -12.12 3.48 -9.78
CA ALA A 41 -13.12 3.36 -8.72
C ALA A 41 -13.66 1.93 -8.59
N GLU A 42 -13.85 1.22 -9.72
CA GLU A 42 -14.25 -0.18 -9.76
C GLU A 42 -13.18 -1.07 -9.11
N GLU A 43 -11.91 -0.92 -9.50
CA GLU A 43 -10.79 -1.66 -8.88
C GLU A 43 -10.68 -1.41 -7.36
N ILE A 44 -10.90 -0.16 -6.91
CA ILE A 44 -10.92 0.16 -5.46
C ILE A 44 -12.10 -0.53 -4.77
N ILE A 45 -13.27 -0.58 -5.40
CA ILE A 45 -14.48 -1.21 -4.84
C ILE A 45 -14.27 -2.72 -4.73
N ASP A 46 -13.75 -3.35 -5.78
CA ASP A 46 -13.49 -4.78 -5.81
C ASP A 46 -12.42 -5.17 -4.79
N PHE A 47 -11.32 -4.43 -4.73
CA PHE A 47 -10.29 -4.63 -3.70
C PHE A 47 -10.86 -4.49 -2.28
N TRP A 48 -11.71 -3.49 -2.04
CA TRP A 48 -12.38 -3.33 -0.74
C TRP A 48 -13.39 -4.45 -0.45
N ALA A 49 -14.12 -4.93 -1.45
CA ALA A 49 -15.09 -6.01 -1.27
C ALA A 49 -14.42 -7.33 -0.84
N GLU A 50 -13.18 -7.57 -1.31
CA GLU A 50 -12.40 -8.75 -0.95
C GLU A 50 -11.68 -8.63 0.41
N ASN A 51 -11.22 -7.43 0.77
CA ASN A 51 -10.32 -7.23 1.91
C ASN A 51 -10.96 -6.50 3.10
N GLY A 52 -12.09 -5.85 2.88
CA GLY A 52 -12.82 -5.06 3.87
C GLY A 52 -13.47 -5.93 4.93
N LEU A 53 -13.36 -5.51 6.19
CA LEU A 53 -14.05 -6.14 7.31
C LEU A 53 -15.47 -5.58 7.48
N GLU A 54 -16.28 -6.28 8.29
CA GLU A 54 -17.63 -5.83 8.60
C GLU A 54 -17.62 -4.42 9.22
N HIS A 55 -18.44 -3.52 8.66
CA HIS A 55 -18.54 -2.13 9.07
C HIS A 55 -17.20 -1.35 9.01
N GLU A 56 -16.30 -1.74 8.11
CA GLU A 56 -15.02 -1.06 7.89
C GLU A 56 -15.08 -0.16 6.66
N ARG A 57 -14.72 1.12 6.82
CA ARG A 57 -14.60 2.05 5.68
C ARG A 57 -13.24 1.89 5.01
N THR A 58 -13.13 2.26 3.73
CA THR A 58 -11.89 2.18 2.94
C THR A 58 -10.69 2.83 3.65
N GLY A 59 -10.86 4.00 4.28
CA GLY A 59 -9.78 4.64 5.03
C GLY A 59 -9.28 3.83 6.23
N GLU A 60 -10.17 3.09 6.89
CA GLU A 60 -9.83 2.22 8.02
C GLU A 60 -9.13 0.95 7.55
N MET A 61 -9.59 0.39 6.42
CA MET A 61 -8.92 -0.70 5.75
C MET A 61 -7.48 -0.32 5.37
N ILE A 62 -7.27 0.87 4.76
CA ILE A 62 -5.95 1.38 4.39
C ILE A 62 -5.04 1.51 5.61
N GLU A 63 -5.52 2.04 6.73
CA GLU A 63 -4.74 2.14 7.98
C GLU A 63 -4.37 0.74 8.53
N ARG A 64 -5.26 -0.24 8.39
CA ARG A 64 -5.03 -1.61 8.87
C ARG A 64 -4.05 -2.40 8.00
N ILE A 65 -4.25 -2.41 6.68
CA ILE A 65 -3.42 -3.21 5.75
C ILE A 65 -2.14 -2.45 5.36
N GLY A 66 -2.15 -1.12 5.44
CA GLY A 66 -1.07 -0.24 5.01
C GLY A 66 -1.25 0.27 3.58
N LEU A 67 -0.85 1.53 3.35
CA LEU A 67 -0.97 2.22 2.07
C LEU A 67 -0.31 1.45 0.91
N VAL A 68 0.86 0.85 1.13
CA VAL A 68 1.59 0.10 0.09
C VAL A 68 0.77 -1.08 -0.43
N ASN A 69 0.23 -1.92 0.47
CA ASN A 69 -0.59 -3.07 0.08
C ASN A 69 -1.88 -2.64 -0.65
N PHE A 70 -2.46 -1.50 -0.25
CA PHE A 70 -3.61 -0.95 -0.95
C PHE A 70 -3.24 -0.51 -2.38
N LEU A 71 -2.13 0.21 -2.55
CA LEU A 71 -1.65 0.68 -3.85
C LEU A 71 -1.30 -0.49 -4.79
N GLU A 72 -0.61 -1.51 -4.28
CA GLU A 72 -0.32 -2.74 -5.03
C GLU A 72 -1.62 -3.45 -5.44
N GLY A 73 -2.59 -3.51 -4.54
CA GLY A 73 -3.89 -4.14 -4.79
C GLY A 73 -4.71 -3.50 -5.91
N ILE A 74 -4.56 -2.19 -6.13
CA ILE A 74 -5.27 -1.44 -7.17
C ILE A 74 -4.35 -1.08 -8.36
N GLY A 75 -3.14 -1.63 -8.41
CA GLY A 75 -2.21 -1.45 -9.52
C GLY A 75 -1.64 -0.03 -9.68
N ILE A 76 -1.47 0.72 -8.58
CA ILE A 76 -0.90 2.07 -8.60
C ILE A 76 0.52 2.06 -8.04
N ASP A 77 1.46 2.65 -8.79
CA ASP A 77 2.84 2.82 -8.35
C ASP A 77 2.96 3.85 -7.21
N VAL A 78 3.90 3.60 -6.29
CA VAL A 78 4.18 4.51 -5.17
C VAL A 78 4.81 5.82 -5.66
N ASP A 79 4.34 6.95 -5.12
CA ASP A 79 4.87 8.27 -5.44
C ASP A 79 5.16 9.08 -4.13
N PRO A 80 6.28 9.82 -4.05
CA PRO A 80 6.61 10.63 -2.87
C PRO A 80 5.55 11.67 -2.47
N HIS A 81 4.76 12.19 -3.41
CA HIS A 81 3.70 13.16 -3.16
C HIS A 81 2.49 12.55 -2.43
N MET A 82 2.44 11.21 -2.27
CA MET A 82 1.41 10.52 -1.50
C MET A 82 1.62 10.63 0.02
N VAL A 83 2.80 11.06 0.48
CA VAL A 83 3.14 11.19 1.89
C VAL A 83 3.65 12.59 2.22
N ASN A 84 3.34 13.08 3.43
CA ASN A 84 3.85 14.38 3.89
C ASN A 84 5.33 14.32 4.31
N TYR A 85 5.77 13.19 4.83
CA TYR A 85 7.15 12.92 5.23
C TYR A 85 7.38 11.40 5.27
N PRO A 86 8.62 10.93 5.04
CA PRO A 86 8.96 9.52 5.21
C PRO A 86 8.73 9.06 6.65
N ARG A 87 8.47 7.77 6.83
CA ARG A 87 8.38 7.16 8.16
C ARG A 87 9.61 7.48 9.03
N GLN A 88 9.37 7.72 10.31
CA GLN A 88 10.45 7.94 11.30
C GLN A 88 10.88 6.65 12.01
N SER A 89 10.04 5.61 11.97
CA SER A 89 10.35 4.30 12.56
C SER A 89 11.15 3.43 11.59
N SER A 90 12.04 2.61 12.13
CA SER A 90 12.90 1.70 11.34
C SER A 90 12.29 0.32 11.06
N TYR A 91 11.02 0.10 11.40
CA TYR A 91 10.33 -1.19 11.20
C TYR A 91 9.87 -1.39 9.75
N VAL A 92 10.83 -1.45 8.83
CA VAL A 92 10.58 -1.65 7.41
C VAL A 92 10.27 -3.12 7.18
N ARG A 93 9.09 -3.39 6.60
CA ARG A 93 8.76 -4.71 6.09
C ARG A 93 9.51 -4.88 4.77
N MET A 94 10.31 -5.93 4.68
CA MET A 94 11.01 -6.33 3.47
C MET A 94 10.45 -7.67 3.04
N ASP A 95 10.22 -7.85 1.75
CA ASP A 95 9.91 -9.15 1.19
C ASP A 95 11.22 -9.95 0.98
N GLY A 96 11.11 -11.28 0.86
CA GLY A 96 12.28 -12.16 0.66
C GLY A 96 13.06 -12.52 1.93
N TRP A 97 12.47 -12.34 3.12
CA TRP A 97 13.11 -12.71 4.40
C TRP A 97 13.55 -14.18 4.43
N ASP A 98 12.72 -15.09 3.89
CA ASP A 98 13.01 -16.52 3.90
C ASP A 98 14.25 -16.85 3.07
N GLU A 99 14.40 -16.23 1.89
CA GLU A 99 15.58 -16.40 1.03
C GLU A 99 16.86 -15.88 1.70
N GLU A 100 16.79 -14.73 2.37
CA GLU A 100 17.93 -14.17 3.10
C GLU A 100 18.30 -14.99 4.34
N ALA A 101 17.30 -15.57 5.02
CA ALA A 101 17.52 -16.48 6.14
C ALA A 101 18.23 -17.77 5.67
N GLU A 102 17.81 -18.36 4.55
CA GLU A 102 18.47 -19.53 3.95
C GLU A 102 19.94 -19.25 3.62
N LYS A 103 20.23 -18.13 2.95
CA LYS A 103 21.62 -17.68 2.65
C LYS A 103 22.45 -17.54 3.93
N TRP A 104 21.86 -17.03 5.01
CA TRP A 104 22.54 -16.88 6.29
C TRP A 104 22.89 -18.24 6.91
N PHE A 105 21.95 -19.19 6.92
CA PHE A 105 22.18 -20.53 7.46
C PHE A 105 23.25 -21.30 6.66
N GLU A 106 23.23 -21.17 5.33
CA GLU A 106 24.25 -21.74 4.45
C GLU A 106 25.64 -21.18 4.76
N LYS A 107 25.78 -19.86 4.83
CA LYS A 107 27.04 -19.21 5.21
C LYS A 107 27.54 -19.67 6.58
N LYS A 108 26.63 -19.88 7.55
CA LYS A 108 27.00 -20.40 8.87
C LYS A 108 27.46 -21.85 8.84
N ARG A 109 26.87 -22.68 7.97
CA ARG A 109 27.27 -24.07 7.75
C ARG A 109 28.67 -24.14 7.11
N GLU A 110 28.92 -23.33 6.09
CA GLU A 110 30.24 -23.21 5.45
C GLU A 110 31.32 -22.74 6.42
N GLN A 111 31.03 -21.71 7.23
CA GLN A 111 31.95 -21.22 8.26
C GLN A 111 32.31 -22.30 9.28
N LYS A 112 31.34 -23.12 9.72
CA LYS A 112 31.59 -24.23 10.62
C LYS A 112 32.43 -25.32 9.98
N GLN A 113 32.16 -25.67 8.72
CA GLN A 113 32.93 -26.67 7.98
C GLN A 113 34.39 -26.22 7.77
N ALA A 114 34.60 -24.96 7.38
CA ALA A 114 35.93 -24.39 7.22
C ALA A 114 36.72 -24.30 8.54
N ALA A 115 36.05 -24.09 9.68
CA ALA A 115 36.69 -24.08 10.99
C ALA A 115 37.00 -25.49 11.53
N SER A 116 36.40 -26.54 10.96
CA SER A 116 36.62 -27.93 11.32
C SER A 116 37.62 -28.68 10.42
N ALA A 117 38.06 -28.02 9.34
CA ALA A 117 39.09 -28.50 8.40
C ALA A 117 40.46 -27.92 8.77
#